data_AF-A0A8B8G2X0-F1
#
_entry.id   AF-A0A8B8G2X0-F1
#
_cell.length_a   1.000
_cell.length_b   1.000
_cell.length_c   1.000
_cell.angle_alpha   90.00
_cell.angle_beta   90.00
_cell.angle_gamma   90.00
#
_symmetry.space_group_name_H-M   'P 1'
#
loop_
_entity.id
_entity.type
_entity.pdbx_description
1 polymer ?
#
loop_
_entity_poly.entity_id
_entity_poly.type
_entity_poly.pdbx_seq_one_letter_code
_entity_poly.pdbx_strand_id
1 'polypeptide(L)'
;MSKRKAPSDSTNPNHDFCEFLIELADYEKNVSRNIHKYNAYRKAASALAKYTTRIKSGEEARKLDGIGDKISKKIDEFLNTGKLKKLDNIRSDEGAVAIKDLTRVSGIGPAKAKELYDLGITNIDILVKNQDKLNHHQRLGLKYLSDFEQKIPRNEIIEVEKIIKKILSNLDSKYKITICGSYRRGKAFSGDIDTLISHPTFMSKDLKKKNNMLQVVVDILKTNNLITETMSLGDTKFMGVCKLNNISRRLDIRLNPYDQFYCAVLYFTGSDLFNKQMRDHALNQGFTLNEYTLRPIGSTGIPGEPVEITSEEDIFEYLDYPYKKPEERNI
;
A
#
# COMPACT_ATOMS: atom_id res chain seq x y z
N MET A 1 4.63 -2.67 7.61
CA MET A 1 4.45 -2.45 6.17
C MET A 1 4.78 -3.77 5.51
N SER A 2 3.84 -4.39 4.79
CA SER A 2 4.13 -5.66 4.09
C SER A 2 5.19 -5.44 3.01
N LYS A 3 6.05 -6.43 2.78
CA LYS A 3 7.09 -6.46 1.75
C LYS A 3 6.42 -6.19 0.39
N ARG A 4 6.82 -5.13 -0.31
CA ARG A 4 6.25 -4.82 -1.62
C ARG A 4 7.01 -5.62 -2.67
N LYS A 5 6.34 -6.61 -3.25
CA LYS A 5 6.91 -7.50 -4.29
C LYS A 5 7.00 -6.76 -5.64
N ALA A 6 7.84 -7.28 -6.54
CA ALA A 6 8.01 -6.74 -7.88
C ALA A 6 6.67 -6.57 -8.62
N PRO A 7 6.50 -5.49 -9.40
CA PRO A 7 5.27 -5.25 -10.15
C PRO A 7 5.04 -6.29 -11.27
N SER A 8 6.10 -7.01 -11.68
CA SER A 8 6.07 -8.07 -12.68
C SER A 8 5.96 -9.47 -12.08
N ASP A 9 5.30 -10.38 -12.78
CA ASP A 9 5.42 -11.83 -12.55
C ASP A 9 6.67 -12.39 -13.25
N SER A 10 6.99 -13.67 -13.00
CA SER A 10 8.15 -14.35 -13.57
C SER A 10 8.09 -14.56 -15.08
N THR A 11 6.93 -14.32 -15.71
CA THR A 11 6.75 -14.44 -17.17
C THR A 11 7.10 -13.14 -17.90
N ASN A 12 7.23 -12.03 -17.17
CA ASN A 12 7.66 -10.77 -17.72
C ASN A 12 9.12 -10.84 -18.23
N PRO A 13 9.41 -10.36 -19.45
CA PRO A 13 10.75 -10.45 -20.02
C PRO A 13 11.79 -9.61 -19.27
N ASN A 14 11.38 -8.64 -18.46
CA ASN A 14 12.24 -7.74 -17.68
C ASN A 14 12.10 -7.99 -16.16
N HIS A 15 11.65 -9.19 -15.75
CA HIS A 15 11.37 -9.51 -14.35
C HIS A 15 12.60 -9.31 -13.44
N ASP A 16 13.76 -9.80 -13.85
CA ASP A 16 15.05 -9.65 -13.17
C ASP A 16 15.41 -8.18 -12.90
N PHE A 17 15.15 -7.29 -13.86
CA PHE A 17 15.36 -5.85 -13.68
C PHE A 17 14.42 -5.28 -12.63
N CYS A 18 13.14 -5.65 -12.69
CA CYS A 18 12.16 -5.26 -11.69
C CYS A 18 12.54 -5.76 -10.29
N GLU A 19 13.00 -7.00 -10.15
CA GLU A 19 13.43 -7.57 -8.87
C GLU A 19 14.60 -6.79 -8.26
N PHE A 20 15.68 -6.57 -9.02
CA PHE A 20 16.85 -5.90 -8.48
C PHE A 20 16.55 -4.42 -8.15
N LEU A 21 15.71 -3.75 -8.95
CA LEU A 21 15.29 -2.36 -8.69
C LEU A 21 14.42 -2.26 -7.44
N ILE A 22 13.57 -3.24 -7.17
CA ILE A 22 12.75 -3.28 -5.95
C ILE A 22 13.62 -3.58 -4.74
N GLU A 23 14.61 -4.45 -4.84
CA GLU A 23 15.58 -4.66 -3.77
C GLU A 23 16.36 -3.38 -3.45
N LEU A 24 16.82 -2.65 -4.48
CA LEU A 24 17.44 -1.34 -4.31
C LEU A 24 16.48 -0.32 -3.70
N ALA A 25 15.21 -0.31 -4.11
CA ALA A 25 14.20 0.57 -3.55
C ALA A 25 14.05 0.31 -2.04
N ASP A 26 13.85 -0.95 -1.65
CA ASP A 26 13.67 -1.34 -0.26
C ASP A 26 14.91 -0.99 0.58
N TYR A 27 16.12 -1.16 0.04
CA TYR A 27 17.34 -0.69 0.70
C TYR A 27 17.34 0.83 0.92
N GLU A 28 17.05 1.62 -0.11
CA GLU A 28 17.04 3.09 0.02
C GLU A 28 15.97 3.54 1.01
N LYS A 29 14.82 2.86 1.10
CA LYS A 29 13.77 3.17 2.07
C LYS A 29 14.14 2.76 3.50
N ASN A 30 14.64 1.53 3.66
CA ASN A 30 14.77 0.92 4.98
C ASN A 30 16.12 1.21 5.63
N VAL A 31 17.19 1.32 4.83
CA VAL A 31 18.55 1.53 5.35
C VAL A 31 18.95 2.98 5.14
N SER A 32 18.96 3.47 3.89
CA SER A 32 19.39 4.85 3.60
C SER A 32 18.36 5.93 3.94
N ARG A 33 17.12 5.53 4.29
CA ARG A 33 15.98 6.42 4.59
C ARG A 33 15.72 7.49 3.51
N ASN A 34 16.03 7.18 2.25
CA ASN A 34 15.88 8.05 1.10
C ASN A 34 14.59 7.75 0.30
N ILE A 35 13.51 8.44 0.66
CA ILE A 35 12.20 8.22 0.04
C ILE A 35 12.14 8.62 -1.44
N HIS A 36 12.96 9.59 -1.88
CA HIS A 36 12.99 10.01 -3.28
C HIS A 36 13.60 8.94 -4.16
N LYS A 37 14.74 8.36 -3.75
CA LYS A 37 15.37 7.23 -4.47
C LYS A 37 14.51 5.98 -4.43
N TYR A 38 13.88 5.67 -3.28
CA TYR A 38 12.89 4.60 -3.19
C TYR A 38 11.81 4.72 -4.27
N ASN A 39 11.22 5.91 -4.39
CA ASN A 39 10.18 6.18 -5.38
C ASN A 39 10.72 6.12 -6.82
N ALA A 40 11.94 6.61 -7.07
CA ALA A 40 12.56 6.58 -8.39
C ALA A 40 12.77 5.13 -8.88
N TYR A 41 13.31 4.25 -8.04
CA TYR A 41 13.48 2.84 -8.40
C TYR A 41 12.16 2.12 -8.62
N ARG A 42 11.12 2.42 -7.82
CA ARG A 42 9.77 1.85 -8.06
C ARG A 42 9.14 2.35 -9.35
N LYS A 43 9.32 3.62 -9.70
CA LYS A 43 8.86 4.17 -10.99
C LYS A 43 9.54 3.44 -12.15
N ALA A 44 10.85 3.26 -12.09
CA ALA A 44 11.60 2.51 -13.10
C ALA A 44 11.16 1.04 -13.21
N ALA A 45 10.98 0.35 -12.09
CA ALA A 45 10.49 -1.04 -12.09
C ALA A 45 9.08 -1.15 -12.69
N SER A 46 8.18 -0.19 -12.39
CA SER A 46 6.84 -0.14 -12.98
C SER A 46 6.88 0.08 -14.50
N ALA A 47 7.77 0.95 -14.98
CA ALA A 47 7.96 1.19 -16.41
C ALA A 47 8.46 -0.06 -17.14
N LEU A 48 9.45 -0.77 -16.57
CA LEU A 48 9.99 -2.02 -17.13
C LEU A 48 8.97 -3.15 -17.13
N ALA A 49 8.15 -3.26 -16.07
CA ALA A 49 7.12 -4.28 -15.98
C ALA A 49 6.02 -4.11 -17.04
N LYS A 50 5.79 -2.89 -17.55
CA LYS A 50 4.84 -2.64 -18.65
C LYS A 50 5.45 -2.86 -20.03
N TYR A 51 6.77 -2.89 -20.14
CA TYR A 51 7.46 -3.06 -21.41
C TYR A 51 7.47 -4.55 -21.80
N THR A 52 6.82 -4.88 -22.91
CA THR A 52 6.49 -6.26 -23.32
C THR A 52 7.63 -7.00 -24.00
N THR A 53 8.72 -6.32 -24.32
CA THR A 53 9.92 -6.90 -24.95
C THR A 53 11.11 -6.85 -23.99
N ARG A 54 12.07 -7.77 -24.15
CA ARG A 54 13.31 -7.76 -23.37
C ARG A 54 14.14 -6.53 -23.74
N ILE A 55 14.43 -5.68 -22.75
CA ILE A 55 15.38 -4.59 -22.88
C ILE A 55 16.79 -5.17 -23.08
N LYS A 56 17.52 -4.64 -24.07
CA LYS A 56 18.85 -5.11 -24.49
C LYS A 56 19.99 -4.17 -24.12
N SER A 57 19.69 -2.95 -23.71
CA SER A 57 20.69 -1.99 -23.23
C SER A 57 20.09 -0.97 -22.28
N GLY A 58 20.93 -0.33 -21.47
CA GLY A 58 20.56 0.81 -20.65
C GLY A 58 20.09 2.00 -21.50
N GLU A 59 20.61 2.18 -22.70
CA GLU A 59 20.15 3.21 -23.63
C GLU A 59 18.69 2.97 -24.06
N GLU A 60 18.34 1.72 -24.38
CA GLU A 60 16.95 1.35 -24.66
C GLU A 60 16.06 1.61 -23.44
N ALA A 61 16.51 1.19 -22.25
CA ALA A 61 15.78 1.42 -21.01
C ALA A 61 15.53 2.92 -20.73
N ARG A 62 16.52 3.77 -21.03
CA ARG A 62 16.45 5.22 -20.77
C ARG A 62 15.38 5.94 -21.59
N LYS A 63 14.85 5.31 -22.64
CA LYS A 63 13.70 5.84 -23.40
C LYS A 63 12.39 5.74 -22.62
N LEU A 64 12.33 4.92 -21.58
CA LEU A 64 11.16 4.76 -20.72
C LEU A 64 11.11 5.85 -19.65
N ASP A 65 9.93 6.45 -19.44
CA ASP A 65 9.74 7.44 -18.38
C ASP A 65 10.05 6.85 -16.99
N GLY A 66 10.86 7.57 -16.22
CA GLY A 66 11.33 7.16 -14.90
C GLY A 66 12.69 6.46 -14.90
N ILE A 67 13.31 6.22 -16.06
CA ILE A 67 14.65 5.61 -16.16
C ILE A 67 15.68 6.65 -16.59
N GLY A 68 16.49 7.11 -15.63
CA GLY A 68 17.60 8.03 -15.89
C GLY A 68 18.96 7.33 -16.00
N ASP A 69 20.02 8.12 -16.24
CA ASP A 69 21.40 7.67 -16.44
C ASP A 69 21.92 6.67 -15.39
N LYS A 70 21.61 6.90 -14.10
CA LYS A 70 22.05 6.03 -13.01
C LYS A 70 21.36 4.67 -12.99
N ILE A 71 20.15 4.57 -13.53
CA ILE A 71 19.39 3.32 -13.60
C ILE A 71 19.79 2.57 -14.87
N SER A 72 19.89 3.27 -16.01
CA SER A 72 20.36 2.66 -17.27
C SER A 72 21.72 2.01 -17.12
N LYS A 73 22.69 2.67 -16.46
CA LYS A 73 24.01 2.09 -16.18
C LYS A 73 23.97 0.81 -15.34
N LYS A 74 22.98 0.66 -14.44
CA LYS A 74 22.80 -0.57 -13.65
C LYS A 74 22.21 -1.70 -14.50
N ILE A 75 21.34 -1.35 -15.43
CA ILE A 75 20.79 -2.30 -16.40
C ILE A 75 21.93 -2.81 -17.30
N ASP A 76 22.80 -1.93 -17.79
CA ASP A 76 24.00 -2.33 -18.56
C ASP A 76 24.95 -3.22 -17.73
N GLU A 77 25.25 -2.84 -16.49
CA GLU A 77 26.06 -3.66 -15.58
C GLU A 77 25.47 -5.07 -15.40
N PHE A 78 24.16 -5.15 -15.15
CA PHE A 78 23.47 -6.41 -14.94
C PHE A 78 23.41 -7.25 -16.22
N LEU A 79 23.17 -6.64 -17.38
CA LEU A 79 23.19 -7.33 -18.68
C LEU A 79 24.56 -7.93 -18.99
N ASN A 80 25.63 -7.22 -18.65
CA ASN A 80 27.00 -7.64 -18.94
C ASN A 80 27.53 -8.70 -17.95
N THR A 81 27.11 -8.64 -16.69
CA THR A 81 27.73 -9.44 -15.61
C THR A 81 26.79 -10.43 -14.93
N GLY A 82 25.49 -10.31 -15.16
CA GLY A 82 24.44 -11.04 -14.43
C GLY A 82 24.29 -10.63 -12.96
N LYS A 83 25.03 -9.62 -12.51
CA LYS A 83 25.07 -9.16 -11.11
C LYS A 83 25.07 -7.64 -11.02
N LEU A 84 24.91 -7.14 -9.80
CA LEU A 84 25.06 -5.72 -9.53
C LEU A 84 25.94 -5.56 -8.28
N LYS A 85 27.12 -4.96 -8.45
CA LYS A 85 28.10 -4.78 -7.37
C LYS A 85 27.51 -4.05 -6.17
N LYS A 86 26.62 -3.07 -6.43
CA LYS A 86 25.91 -2.37 -5.35
C LYS A 86 25.02 -3.31 -4.53
N LEU A 87 24.31 -4.26 -5.16
CA LEU A 87 23.49 -5.22 -4.43
C LEU A 87 24.33 -6.25 -3.69
N ASP A 88 25.45 -6.70 -4.26
CA ASP A 88 26.38 -7.59 -3.57
C ASP A 88 26.89 -6.92 -2.28
N ASN A 89 27.31 -5.65 -2.34
CA ASN A 89 27.70 -4.90 -1.15
C ASN A 89 26.57 -4.78 -0.12
N ILE A 90 25.32 -4.53 -0.56
CA ILE A 90 24.15 -4.44 0.33
C ILE A 90 23.88 -5.78 1.01
N ARG A 91 24.03 -6.89 0.30
CA ARG A 91 23.78 -8.24 0.82
C ARG A 91 24.87 -8.70 1.78
N SER A 92 26.07 -8.10 1.71
CA SER A 92 27.16 -8.33 2.65
C SER A 92 27.15 -7.39 3.87
N ASP A 93 26.32 -6.34 3.87
CA ASP A 93 26.20 -5.41 5.00
C ASP A 93 25.25 -5.99 6.06
N GLU A 94 25.81 -6.38 7.20
CA GLU A 94 25.06 -7.02 8.30
C GLU A 94 23.90 -6.15 8.81
N GLY A 95 24.09 -4.83 8.89
CA GLY A 95 23.06 -3.90 9.32
C GLY A 95 21.92 -3.81 8.31
N ALA A 96 22.22 -3.80 7.02
CA ALA A 96 21.24 -3.80 5.95
C ALA A 96 20.43 -5.11 5.92
N VAL A 97 21.11 -6.25 6.10
CA VAL A 97 20.47 -7.57 6.20
C VAL A 97 19.54 -7.62 7.41
N ALA A 98 20.01 -7.18 8.58
CA ALA A 98 19.20 -7.14 9.80
C ALA A 98 17.97 -6.25 9.66
N ILE A 99 18.15 -5.02 9.15
CA ILE A 99 17.05 -4.08 8.93
C ILE A 99 16.05 -4.65 7.92
N LYS A 100 16.51 -5.27 6.84
CA LYS A 100 15.66 -5.93 5.83
C LYS A 100 14.84 -7.06 6.44
N ASP A 101 15.40 -7.82 7.38
CA ASP A 101 14.70 -8.92 8.05
C ASP A 101 13.67 -8.40 9.05
N LEU A 102 14.06 -7.50 9.95
CA LEU A 102 13.17 -6.97 11.00
C LEU A 102 12.00 -6.16 10.45
N THR A 103 12.18 -5.44 9.34
CA THR A 103 11.10 -4.67 8.70
C THR A 103 10.01 -5.53 8.04
N ARG A 104 10.18 -6.86 7.98
CA ARG A 104 9.11 -7.80 7.58
C ARG A 104 7.96 -7.82 8.58
N VAL A 105 8.25 -7.54 9.86
CA VAL A 105 7.25 -7.54 10.94
C VAL A 105 6.33 -6.32 10.83
N SER A 106 5.01 -6.56 10.81
CA SER A 106 4.04 -5.46 10.83
C SER A 106 4.21 -4.60 12.08
N GLY A 107 4.28 -3.28 11.91
CA GLY A 107 4.56 -2.33 13.00
C GLY A 107 6.06 -2.01 13.21
N ILE A 108 6.98 -2.75 12.59
CA ILE A 108 8.41 -2.42 12.58
C ILE A 108 8.74 -1.67 11.28
N GLY A 109 9.08 -0.39 11.42
CA GLY A 109 9.59 0.46 10.35
C GLY A 109 11.11 0.61 10.40
N PRO A 110 11.71 1.32 9.44
CA PRO A 110 13.17 1.53 9.34
C PRO A 110 13.83 2.02 10.62
N ALA A 111 13.19 3.00 11.30
CA ALA A 111 13.71 3.56 12.54
C ALA A 111 13.76 2.52 13.67
N LYS A 112 12.66 1.78 13.88
CA LYS A 112 12.61 0.74 14.92
C LYS A 112 13.52 -0.45 14.59
N ALA A 113 13.64 -0.82 13.31
CA ALA A 113 14.57 -1.88 12.90
C ALA A 113 16.03 -1.50 13.19
N LYS A 114 16.41 -0.24 12.93
CA LYS A 114 17.74 0.26 13.29
C LYS A 114 17.96 0.27 14.81
N GLU A 115 16.98 0.74 15.57
CA GLU A 115 17.02 0.71 17.04
C GLU A 115 17.21 -0.73 17.58
N LEU A 116 16.48 -1.70 17.04
CA LEU A 116 16.61 -3.11 17.43
C LEU A 116 17.98 -3.68 17.06
N TYR A 117 18.49 -3.37 15.86
CA TYR A 117 19.84 -3.76 15.44
C TYR A 117 20.91 -3.19 16.38
N ASP A 118 20.77 -1.93 16.81
CA ASP A 118 21.69 -1.28 17.75
C ASP A 118 21.64 -1.90 19.15
N LEU A 119 20.56 -2.61 19.48
CA LEU A 119 20.43 -3.44 20.68
C LEU A 119 20.94 -4.88 20.50
N GLY A 120 21.58 -5.19 19.36
CA GLY A 120 22.08 -6.53 19.04
C GLY A 120 21.02 -7.51 18.53
N ILE A 121 19.80 -7.04 18.24
CA ILE A 121 18.74 -7.86 17.69
C ILE A 121 18.87 -7.81 16.16
N THR A 122 19.52 -8.81 15.57
CA THR A 122 19.91 -8.78 14.15
C THR A 122 18.97 -9.56 13.22
N ASN A 123 18.02 -10.32 13.75
CA ASN A 123 17.08 -11.12 12.95
C ASN A 123 15.81 -11.47 13.75
N ILE A 124 14.84 -12.08 13.07
CA ILE A 124 13.57 -12.52 13.67
C ILE A 124 13.77 -13.52 14.83
N ASP A 125 14.73 -14.44 14.74
CA ASP A 125 14.93 -15.47 15.77
C ASP A 125 15.38 -14.87 17.11
N ILE A 126 16.22 -13.84 17.06
CA ILE A 126 16.60 -13.06 18.24
C ILE A 126 15.41 -12.21 18.70
N LEU A 127 14.65 -11.61 17.77
CA LEU A 127 13.49 -10.78 18.09
C LEU A 127 12.41 -11.55 18.86
N VAL A 128 12.16 -12.82 18.52
CA VAL A 128 11.20 -13.70 19.22
C VAL A 128 11.53 -13.83 20.71
N LYS A 129 12.82 -13.72 21.09
CA LYS A 129 13.30 -13.79 22.47
C LYS A 129 13.28 -12.45 23.20
N ASN A 130 13.04 -11.34 22.49
CA ASN A 130 13.14 -9.96 22.99
C ASN A 130 11.83 -9.17 22.77
N GLN A 131 10.68 -9.81 22.99
CA GLN A 131 9.37 -9.22 22.74
C GLN A 131 8.98 -8.10 23.71
N ASP A 132 9.71 -7.96 24.83
CA ASP A 132 9.60 -6.84 25.77
C ASP A 132 9.97 -5.50 25.11
N LYS A 133 10.80 -5.52 24.06
CA LYS A 133 11.19 -4.34 23.28
C LYS A 133 10.15 -3.87 22.27
N LEU A 134 9.03 -4.59 22.16
CA LEU A 134 8.00 -4.40 21.15
C LEU A 134 6.71 -3.82 21.74
N ASN A 135 6.13 -2.86 21.02
CA ASN A 135 4.78 -2.38 21.33
C ASN A 135 3.71 -3.41 20.92
N HIS A 136 2.46 -3.15 21.28
CA HIS A 136 1.33 -4.04 21.01
C HIS A 136 1.20 -4.43 19.52
N HIS A 137 1.23 -3.46 18.61
CA HIS A 137 1.16 -3.71 17.16
C HIS A 137 2.31 -4.60 16.70
N GLN A 138 3.54 -4.30 17.12
CA GLN A 138 4.73 -5.07 16.73
C GLN A 138 4.69 -6.51 17.25
N ARG A 139 4.20 -6.73 18.47
CA ARG A 139 4.00 -8.08 19.03
C ARG A 139 3.01 -8.89 18.21
N LEU A 140 1.87 -8.31 17.83
CA LEU A 140 0.92 -8.98 16.92
C LEU A 140 1.52 -9.19 15.53
N GLY A 141 2.27 -8.22 15.02
CA GLY A 141 2.99 -8.34 13.76
C GLY A 141 3.98 -9.50 13.72
N LEU A 142 4.65 -9.77 14.86
CA LEU A 142 5.57 -10.88 15.01
C LEU A 142 4.82 -12.21 15.17
N LYS A 143 3.79 -12.23 16.03
CA LYS A 143 2.91 -13.40 16.27
C LYS A 143 2.34 -13.97 14.98
N TYR A 144 1.91 -13.11 14.06
CA TYR A 144 1.26 -13.50 12.80
C TYR A 144 2.15 -13.33 11.57
N LEU A 145 3.47 -13.21 11.72
CA LEU A 145 4.40 -12.94 10.62
C LEU A 145 4.23 -13.95 9.47
N SER A 146 4.20 -15.25 9.79
CA SER A 146 4.05 -16.32 8.80
C SER A 146 2.73 -16.21 8.02
N ASP A 147 1.61 -15.93 8.72
CA ASP A 147 0.30 -15.79 8.07
C ASP A 147 0.22 -14.53 7.20
N PHE A 148 0.86 -13.43 7.63
CA PHE A 148 0.85 -12.16 6.90
C PHE A 148 1.78 -12.15 5.67
N GLU A 149 2.75 -13.04 5.59
CA GLU A 149 3.60 -13.20 4.41
C GLU A 149 2.94 -14.05 3.31
N GLN A 150 1.89 -14.80 3.66
CA GLN A 150 1.08 -15.54 2.70
C GLN A 150 0.16 -14.60 1.92
N LYS A 151 0.07 -14.82 0.61
CA LYS A 151 -0.90 -14.12 -0.24
C LYS A 151 -2.31 -14.62 0.07
N ILE A 152 -3.29 -13.73 -0.01
CA ILE A 152 -4.70 -14.03 0.17
C ILE A 152 -5.34 -14.31 -1.20
N PRO A 153 -5.83 -15.53 -1.46
CA PRO A 153 -6.57 -15.86 -2.68
C PRO A 153 -7.84 -15.00 -2.83
N ARG A 154 -8.20 -14.61 -4.05
CA ARG A 154 -9.38 -13.76 -4.32
C ARG A 154 -10.68 -14.36 -3.78
N ASN A 155 -10.87 -15.67 -3.88
CA ASN A 155 -12.05 -16.36 -3.35
C ASN A 155 -12.18 -16.22 -1.82
N GLU A 156 -11.07 -16.20 -1.10
CA GLU A 156 -11.09 -15.97 0.36
C GLU A 156 -11.63 -14.57 0.69
N ILE A 157 -11.22 -13.55 -0.07
CA ILE A 157 -11.69 -12.16 0.10
C ILE A 157 -13.18 -12.03 -0.26
N ILE A 158 -13.66 -12.77 -1.27
CA ILE A 158 -15.09 -12.82 -1.63
C ILE A 158 -15.92 -13.32 -0.44
N GLU A 159 -15.46 -14.35 0.27
CA GLU A 159 -16.16 -14.86 1.45
C GLU A 159 -16.12 -13.86 2.63
N VAL A 160 -14.97 -13.22 2.88
CA VAL A 160 -14.86 -12.16 3.89
C VAL A 160 -15.79 -10.98 3.56
N GLU A 161 -15.85 -10.56 2.29
CA GLU A 161 -16.74 -9.50 1.81
C GLU A 161 -18.21 -9.83 2.08
N LYS A 162 -18.64 -11.07 1.77
CA LYS A 162 -20.01 -11.54 2.04
C LYS A 162 -20.33 -11.48 3.53
N ILE A 163 -19.41 -11.92 4.39
CA ILE A 163 -19.59 -11.90 5.85
C ILE A 163 -19.72 -10.45 6.36
N ILE A 164 -18.80 -9.55 5.98
CA ILE A 164 -18.84 -8.14 6.38
C ILE A 164 -20.15 -7.49 5.93
N LYS A 165 -20.54 -7.68 4.66
CA LYS A 165 -21.79 -7.13 4.11
C LYS A 165 -23.01 -7.65 4.85
N LYS A 166 -23.07 -8.95 5.15
CA LYS A 166 -24.18 -9.55 5.91
C LYS A 166 -24.28 -8.97 7.32
N ILE A 167 -23.16 -8.92 8.06
CA ILE A 167 -23.15 -8.41 9.45
C ILE A 167 -23.55 -6.94 9.48
N LEU A 168 -22.97 -6.12 8.61
CA LEU A 168 -23.23 -4.68 8.60
C LEU A 168 -24.61 -4.33 8.05
N SER A 169 -25.15 -5.10 7.09
CA SER A 169 -26.54 -4.94 6.64
C SER A 169 -27.55 -5.24 7.74
N ASN A 170 -27.24 -6.17 8.66
CA ASN A 170 -28.07 -6.45 9.82
C ASN A 170 -27.95 -5.37 10.90
N LEU A 171 -26.82 -4.66 10.96
CA LEU A 171 -26.61 -3.52 11.86
C LEU A 171 -27.38 -2.28 11.36
N ASP A 172 -27.13 -1.89 10.11
CA ASP A 172 -27.90 -0.88 9.38
C ASP A 172 -27.69 -1.08 7.87
N SER A 173 -28.77 -1.35 7.13
CA SER A 173 -28.74 -1.51 5.67
C SER A 173 -28.17 -0.30 4.90
N LYS A 174 -28.06 0.88 5.54
CA LYS A 174 -27.53 2.10 4.93
C LYS A 174 -26.01 2.16 4.88
N TYR A 175 -25.29 1.23 5.50
CA TYR A 175 -23.84 1.15 5.36
C TYR A 175 -23.46 0.85 3.90
N LYS A 176 -22.69 1.76 3.30
CA LYS A 176 -22.05 1.53 2.00
C LYS A 176 -20.66 0.95 2.23
N ILE A 177 -20.44 -0.26 1.73
CA ILE A 177 -19.26 -1.08 1.99
C ILE A 177 -18.59 -1.42 0.67
N THR A 178 -17.28 -1.24 0.57
CA THR A 178 -16.50 -1.57 -0.63
C THR A 178 -15.13 -2.11 -0.23
N ILE A 179 -14.84 -3.36 -0.60
CA ILE A 179 -13.47 -3.88 -0.49
C ILE A 179 -12.63 -3.25 -1.62
N CYS A 180 -11.55 -2.58 -1.24
CA CYS A 180 -10.70 -1.78 -2.09
C CYS A 180 -9.37 -2.49 -2.37
N GLY A 181 -8.25 -1.75 -2.41
CA GLY A 181 -6.92 -2.31 -2.55
C GLY A 181 -6.72 -3.12 -3.82
N SER A 182 -5.80 -4.09 -3.76
CA SER A 182 -5.53 -4.99 -4.89
C SER A 182 -6.74 -5.84 -5.31
N TYR A 183 -7.67 -6.10 -4.38
CA TYR A 183 -8.89 -6.83 -4.68
C TYR A 183 -9.77 -6.07 -5.68
N ARG A 184 -10.01 -4.78 -5.45
CA ARG A 184 -10.80 -3.95 -6.37
C ARG A 184 -10.11 -3.73 -7.70
N ARG A 185 -8.78 -3.80 -7.75
CA ARG A 185 -8.00 -3.78 -9.00
C ARG A 185 -7.91 -5.13 -9.72
N GLY A 186 -8.76 -6.09 -9.37
CA GLY A 186 -8.86 -7.37 -10.07
C GLY A 186 -7.72 -8.36 -9.84
N LYS A 187 -6.82 -8.15 -8.87
CA LYS A 187 -5.74 -9.12 -8.63
C LYS A 187 -6.30 -10.46 -8.15
N ALA A 188 -5.73 -11.55 -8.65
CA ALA A 188 -6.03 -12.93 -8.20
C ALA A 188 -5.60 -13.19 -6.75
N PHE A 189 -4.63 -12.40 -6.26
CA PHE A 189 -4.10 -12.48 -4.91
C PHE A 189 -3.84 -11.09 -4.33
N SER A 190 -4.15 -10.90 -3.05
CA SER A 190 -3.86 -9.67 -2.29
C SER A 190 -2.88 -9.92 -1.14
N GLY A 191 -2.33 -8.84 -0.58
CA GLY A 191 -1.52 -8.91 0.64
C GLY A 191 -2.34 -8.81 1.92
N ASP A 192 -3.44 -8.06 1.87
CA ASP A 192 -4.35 -7.75 2.96
C ASP A 192 -5.76 -7.45 2.42
N ILE A 193 -6.69 -7.16 3.32
CA ILE A 193 -8.09 -6.84 3.01
C ILE A 193 -8.35 -5.38 3.41
N ASP A 194 -8.58 -4.53 2.43
CA ASP A 194 -8.86 -3.11 2.60
C ASP A 194 -10.37 -2.86 2.48
N THR A 195 -11.04 -2.49 3.58
CA THR A 195 -12.50 -2.27 3.60
C THR A 195 -12.81 -0.78 3.77
N LEU A 196 -13.37 -0.16 2.75
CA LEU A 196 -13.96 1.18 2.86
C LEU A 196 -15.40 1.06 3.34
N ILE A 197 -15.76 1.83 4.37
CA ILE A 197 -17.13 1.97 4.83
C ILE A 197 -17.53 3.44 4.88
N SER A 198 -18.80 3.71 4.62
CA SER A 198 -19.41 5.02 4.78
C SER A 198 -20.88 4.86 5.17
N HIS A 199 -21.44 5.88 5.81
CA HIS A 199 -22.82 5.86 6.30
C HIS A 199 -23.45 7.25 6.15
N PRO A 200 -24.72 7.39 5.70
CA PRO A 200 -25.35 8.69 5.46
C PRO A 200 -25.42 9.64 6.66
N THR A 201 -25.27 9.11 7.90
CA THR A 201 -25.24 9.93 9.12
C THR A 201 -23.86 10.49 9.46
N PHE A 202 -22.82 10.15 8.67
CA PHE A 202 -21.47 10.64 8.82
C PHE A 202 -21.04 11.39 7.57
N MET A 203 -21.09 12.72 7.63
CA MET A 203 -20.77 13.63 6.52
C MET A 203 -19.49 14.43 6.81
N SER A 204 -18.93 15.11 5.81
CA SER A 204 -17.67 15.86 5.95
C SER A 204 -17.73 16.94 7.04
N LYS A 205 -18.90 17.58 7.22
CA LYS A 205 -19.18 18.54 8.30
C LYS A 205 -19.04 17.96 9.71
N ASP A 206 -19.12 16.63 9.84
CA ASP A 206 -19.08 15.93 11.12
C ASP A 206 -17.67 15.41 11.47
N LEU A 207 -16.66 15.62 10.61
CA LEU A 207 -15.28 15.15 10.84
C LEU A 207 -14.65 15.61 12.16
N LYS A 208 -15.08 16.76 12.69
CA LYS A 208 -14.59 17.31 13.97
C LYS A 208 -15.37 16.81 15.19
N LYS A 209 -16.48 16.10 14.98
CA LYS A 209 -17.30 15.56 16.06
C LYS A 209 -16.79 14.18 16.46
N LYS A 210 -16.80 13.90 17.77
CA LYS A 210 -16.52 12.55 18.26
C LYS A 210 -17.55 11.58 17.68
N ASN A 211 -17.08 10.56 16.98
CA ASN A 211 -17.91 9.54 16.36
C ASN A 211 -17.43 8.16 16.81
N ASN A 212 -18.35 7.31 17.26
CA ASN A 212 -18.07 5.93 17.67
C ASN A 212 -18.48 4.91 16.60
N MET A 213 -18.92 5.33 15.42
CA MET A 213 -19.43 4.45 14.37
C MET A 213 -18.43 3.34 13.98
N LEU A 214 -17.14 3.68 13.85
CA LEU A 214 -16.14 2.65 13.54
C LEU A 214 -15.93 1.67 14.71
N GLN A 215 -15.99 2.16 15.95
CA GLN A 215 -15.93 1.30 17.14
C GLN A 215 -17.08 0.28 17.14
N VAL A 216 -18.32 0.74 16.89
CA VAL A 216 -19.50 -0.13 16.80
C VAL A 216 -19.34 -1.18 15.70
N VAL A 217 -18.85 -0.78 14.52
CA VAL A 217 -18.56 -1.70 13.41
C VAL A 217 -17.51 -2.75 13.81
N VAL A 218 -16.43 -2.34 14.46
CA VAL A 218 -15.38 -3.28 14.90
C VAL A 218 -15.92 -4.24 15.96
N ASP A 219 -16.72 -3.76 16.91
CA ASP A 219 -17.26 -4.57 17.98
C ASP A 219 -18.23 -5.63 17.46
N ILE A 220 -19.14 -5.29 16.53
CA ILE A 220 -20.04 -6.29 15.94
C ILE A 220 -19.28 -7.35 15.13
N LEU A 221 -18.21 -6.95 14.43
CA LEU A 221 -17.36 -7.90 13.68
C LEU A 221 -16.54 -8.81 14.61
N LYS A 222 -16.19 -8.34 15.82
CA LYS A 222 -15.59 -9.17 16.88
C LYS A 222 -16.59 -10.14 17.48
N THR A 223 -17.79 -9.69 17.83
CA THR A 223 -18.86 -10.55 18.37
C THR A 223 -19.24 -11.67 17.40
N ASN A 224 -19.14 -11.42 16.10
CA ASN A 224 -19.36 -12.42 15.05
C ASN A 224 -18.09 -13.24 14.71
N ASN A 225 -17.04 -13.16 15.54
CA ASN A 225 -15.78 -13.90 15.42
C ASN A 225 -15.01 -13.69 14.10
N LEU A 226 -15.30 -12.63 13.34
CA LEU A 226 -14.52 -12.31 12.14
C LEU A 226 -13.21 -11.60 12.51
N ILE A 227 -13.28 -10.56 13.34
CA ILE A 227 -12.11 -9.85 13.87
C ILE A 227 -11.62 -10.56 15.12
N THR A 228 -10.35 -10.96 15.13
CA THR A 228 -9.73 -11.68 16.25
C THR A 228 -8.80 -10.80 17.07
N GLU A 229 -8.16 -9.81 16.45
CA GLU A 229 -7.17 -8.96 17.13
C GLU A 229 -7.27 -7.51 16.64
N THR A 230 -6.95 -6.57 17.53
CA THR A 230 -6.86 -5.14 17.21
C THR A 230 -5.42 -4.68 17.33
N MET A 231 -4.84 -4.15 16.25
CA MET A 231 -3.51 -3.52 16.28
C MET A 231 -3.62 -2.03 16.61
N SER A 232 -4.60 -1.35 16.03
CA SER A 232 -4.94 0.04 16.33
C SER A 232 -6.39 0.33 15.97
N LEU A 233 -7.05 1.18 16.74
CA LEU A 233 -8.39 1.66 16.46
C LEU A 233 -8.46 3.15 16.81
N GLY A 234 -8.73 3.98 15.80
CA GLY A 234 -9.07 5.39 15.97
C GLY A 234 -10.46 5.68 15.41
N ASP A 235 -10.87 6.94 15.39
CA ASP A 235 -12.24 7.32 15.02
C ASP A 235 -12.63 6.95 13.58
N THR A 236 -11.66 6.96 12.65
CA THR A 236 -11.89 6.72 11.22
C THR A 236 -11.07 5.58 10.63
N LYS A 237 -10.13 5.00 11.38
CA LYS A 237 -9.28 3.91 10.89
C LYS A 237 -9.10 2.81 11.92
N PHE A 238 -9.34 1.59 11.48
CA PHE A 238 -9.04 0.36 12.19
C PHE A 238 -7.96 -0.41 11.43
N MET A 239 -7.01 -0.97 12.18
CA MET A 239 -6.07 -1.96 11.68
C MET A 239 -6.11 -3.14 12.64
N GLY A 240 -6.37 -4.34 12.12
CA GLY A 240 -6.37 -5.54 12.94
C GLY A 240 -6.17 -6.81 12.15
N VAL A 241 -6.68 -7.89 12.73
CA VAL A 241 -6.58 -9.24 12.18
C VAL A 241 -7.98 -9.82 12.09
N CYS A 242 -8.30 -10.39 10.94
CA CYS A 242 -9.47 -11.23 10.77
C CYS A 242 -9.05 -12.67 10.52
N LYS A 243 -9.96 -13.61 10.73
CA LYS A 243 -9.67 -15.03 10.54
C LYS A 243 -10.78 -15.71 9.76
N LEU A 244 -10.38 -16.45 8.72
CA LEU A 244 -11.23 -17.39 8.00
C LEU A 244 -10.51 -18.74 7.94
N ASN A 245 -11.19 -19.83 8.30
CA ASN A 245 -10.73 -21.22 8.14
C ASN A 245 -9.36 -21.61 8.76
N ASN A 246 -8.84 -20.93 9.78
CA ASN A 246 -7.45 -21.22 10.22
C ASN A 246 -6.51 -20.03 10.18
N ILE A 247 -6.64 -19.21 9.13
CA ILE A 247 -5.54 -18.35 8.70
C ILE A 247 -5.83 -16.91 9.09
N SER A 248 -4.84 -16.27 9.70
CA SER A 248 -4.96 -14.90 10.20
C SER A 248 -4.60 -13.91 9.09
N ARG A 249 -5.56 -13.08 8.67
CA ARG A 249 -5.35 -12.08 7.63
C ARG A 249 -5.37 -10.68 8.18
N ARG A 250 -4.54 -9.80 7.62
CA ARG A 250 -4.63 -8.36 7.89
C ARG A 250 -5.93 -7.81 7.32
N LEU A 251 -6.66 -7.09 8.15
CA LEU A 251 -7.88 -6.36 7.79
C LEU A 251 -7.72 -4.91 8.22
N ASP A 252 -7.88 -4.00 7.26
CA ASP A 252 -7.93 -2.57 7.49
C ASP A 252 -9.33 -2.07 7.14
N ILE A 253 -9.94 -1.30 8.06
CA ILE A 253 -11.25 -0.69 7.83
C ILE A 253 -11.08 0.83 7.91
N ARG A 254 -11.49 1.53 6.85
CA ARG A 254 -11.51 2.99 6.78
C ARG A 254 -12.96 3.46 6.77
N LEU A 255 -13.35 4.20 7.79
CA LEU A 255 -14.59 4.96 7.79
C LEU A 255 -14.35 6.31 7.12
N ASN A 256 -15.13 6.59 6.07
CA ASN A 256 -15.05 7.84 5.33
C ASN A 256 -16.39 8.58 5.34
N PRO A 257 -16.39 9.93 5.32
CA PRO A 257 -17.59 10.70 5.11
C PRO A 257 -18.34 10.28 3.84
N TYR A 258 -19.67 10.23 3.92
CA TYR A 258 -20.52 9.70 2.87
C TYR A 258 -20.48 10.55 1.59
N ASP A 259 -20.44 11.87 1.74
CA ASP A 259 -20.31 12.88 0.68
C ASP A 259 -18.92 12.93 0.03
N GLN A 260 -17.94 12.22 0.57
CA GLN A 260 -16.56 12.16 0.05
C GLN A 260 -16.18 10.78 -0.46
N PHE A 261 -17.18 9.92 -0.71
CA PHE A 261 -16.97 8.51 -1.02
C PHE A 261 -16.09 8.29 -2.25
N TYR A 262 -16.25 9.09 -3.31
CA TYR A 262 -15.54 8.86 -4.57
C TYR A 262 -14.05 9.20 -4.51
N CYS A 263 -13.66 10.26 -3.79
CA CYS A 263 -12.25 10.51 -3.49
C CYS A 263 -11.65 9.38 -2.65
N ALA A 264 -12.40 8.86 -1.68
CA ALA A 264 -11.93 7.84 -0.77
C ALA A 264 -11.80 6.47 -1.45
N VAL A 265 -12.76 6.08 -2.28
CA VAL A 265 -12.69 4.82 -3.03
C VAL A 265 -11.58 4.88 -4.08
N LEU A 266 -11.36 6.02 -4.74
CA LEU A 266 -10.22 6.21 -5.64
C LEU A 266 -8.90 6.02 -4.88
N TYR A 267 -8.72 6.73 -3.75
CA TYR A 267 -7.55 6.61 -2.90
C TYR A 267 -7.31 5.18 -2.42
N PHE A 268 -8.34 4.53 -1.87
CA PHE A 268 -8.17 3.23 -1.24
C PHE A 268 -8.11 2.09 -2.26
N THR A 269 -8.57 2.31 -3.50
CA THR A 269 -8.36 1.39 -4.63
C THR A 269 -6.89 1.35 -5.04
N GLY A 270 -6.20 2.49 -5.08
CA GLY A 270 -4.80 2.56 -5.49
C GLY A 270 -4.55 2.15 -6.97
N SER A 271 -3.38 1.66 -7.35
CA SER A 271 -2.21 1.34 -6.50
C SER A 271 -1.61 2.58 -5.83
N ASP A 272 -0.68 2.38 -4.89
CA ASP A 272 -0.03 3.50 -4.22
C ASP A 272 0.83 4.35 -5.18
N LEU A 273 1.43 3.72 -6.20
CA LEU A 273 2.14 4.44 -7.26
C LEU A 273 1.16 5.15 -8.21
N PHE A 274 0.01 4.54 -8.52
CA PHE A 274 -1.07 5.20 -9.27
C PHE A 274 -1.54 6.47 -8.56
N ASN A 275 -1.88 6.37 -7.28
CA ASN A 275 -2.31 7.52 -6.48
C ASN A 275 -1.25 8.62 -6.48
N LYS A 276 0.03 8.26 -6.39
CA LYS A 276 1.11 9.25 -6.43
C LYS A 276 1.15 9.95 -7.79
N GLN A 277 1.15 9.20 -8.89
CA GLN A 277 1.17 9.78 -10.24
C GLN A 277 -0.05 10.66 -10.51
N MET A 278 -1.24 10.21 -10.11
CA MET A 278 -2.47 10.97 -10.30
C MET A 278 -2.48 12.27 -9.47
N ARG A 279 -1.94 12.24 -8.24
CA ARG A 279 -1.78 13.45 -7.42
C ARG A 279 -0.73 14.41 -7.99
N ASP A 280 0.38 13.88 -8.47
CA ASP A 280 1.42 14.68 -9.14
C ASP A 280 0.83 15.32 -10.43
N HIS A 281 0.02 14.59 -11.20
CA HIS A 281 -0.72 15.12 -12.35
C HIS A 281 -1.73 16.19 -11.94
N ALA A 282 -2.49 15.96 -10.87
CA ALA A 282 -3.43 16.94 -10.33
C ALA A 282 -2.75 18.28 -10.02
N LEU A 283 -1.58 18.25 -9.38
CA LEU A 283 -0.79 19.45 -9.09
C LEU A 283 -0.40 20.20 -10.37
N ASN A 284 -0.01 19.49 -11.42
CA ASN A 284 0.33 20.09 -12.72
C ASN A 284 -0.88 20.71 -13.42
N GLN A 285 -2.09 20.19 -13.16
CA GLN A 285 -3.36 20.73 -13.65
C GLN A 285 -3.93 21.83 -12.74
N GLY A 286 -3.20 22.26 -11.70
CA GLY A 286 -3.67 23.29 -10.79
C GLY A 286 -4.70 22.78 -9.76
N PHE A 287 -4.64 21.51 -9.38
CA PHE A 287 -5.49 20.91 -8.35
C PHE A 287 -4.67 20.20 -7.27
N THR A 288 -5.25 20.04 -6.08
CA THR A 288 -4.77 19.11 -5.06
C THR A 288 -5.81 18.02 -4.80
N LEU A 289 -5.38 16.76 -4.83
CA LEU A 289 -6.22 15.60 -4.63
C LEU A 289 -5.79 14.83 -3.38
N ASN A 290 -6.72 14.61 -2.46
CA ASN A 290 -6.53 13.71 -1.32
C ASN A 290 -7.68 12.70 -1.23
N GLU A 291 -7.73 11.89 -0.16
CA GLU A 291 -8.80 10.90 0.02
C GLU A 291 -10.19 11.50 0.31
N TYR A 292 -10.27 12.81 0.55
CA TYR A 292 -11.50 13.49 0.93
C TYR A 292 -12.07 14.34 -0.20
N THR A 293 -11.21 15.08 -0.91
CA THR A 293 -11.63 16.12 -1.85
C THR A 293 -10.62 16.32 -2.97
N LEU A 294 -11.10 16.76 -4.13
CA LEU A 294 -10.33 17.48 -5.13
C LEU A 294 -10.57 18.98 -4.95
N ARG A 295 -9.51 19.80 -4.95
CA ARG A 295 -9.61 21.25 -4.77
C ARG A 295 -8.75 21.98 -5.79
N PRO A 296 -9.23 23.08 -6.41
CA PRO A 296 -8.42 23.91 -7.28
C PRO A 296 -7.35 24.64 -6.44
N ILE A 297 -6.22 24.92 -7.06
CA ILE A 297 -5.12 25.69 -6.49
C ILE A 297 -5.05 27.00 -7.28
N GLY A 298 -5.35 28.11 -6.61
CA GLY A 298 -5.24 29.44 -7.20
C GLY A 298 -3.80 29.90 -7.35
N SER A 299 -3.61 31.11 -7.88
CA SER A 299 -2.28 31.75 -8.05
C SER A 299 -1.48 31.88 -6.74
N THR A 300 -2.14 31.87 -5.59
CA THR A 300 -1.52 31.94 -4.26
C THR A 300 -0.96 30.59 -3.78
N GLY A 301 -1.27 29.49 -4.45
CA GLY A 301 -0.92 28.13 -4.01
C GLY A 301 -1.82 27.57 -2.90
N ILE A 302 -2.81 28.34 -2.43
CA ILE A 302 -3.73 27.90 -1.39
C ILE A 302 -4.87 27.09 -2.03
N PRO A 303 -5.18 25.88 -1.53
CA PRO A 303 -6.33 25.11 -2.01
C PRO A 303 -7.65 25.84 -1.76
N GLY A 304 -8.44 26.01 -2.81
CA GLY A 304 -9.79 26.56 -2.74
C GLY A 304 -10.82 25.57 -2.19
N GLU A 305 -12.10 25.87 -2.43
CA GLU A 305 -13.21 25.02 -2.01
C GLU A 305 -13.24 23.68 -2.79
N PRO A 306 -13.72 22.59 -2.17
CA PRO A 306 -13.90 21.31 -2.85
C PRO A 306 -14.82 21.44 -4.07
N VAL A 307 -14.44 20.81 -5.18
CA VAL A 307 -15.34 20.65 -6.33
C VAL A 307 -16.37 19.55 -6.05
N GLU A 308 -17.52 19.64 -6.70
CA GLU A 308 -18.55 18.61 -6.61
C GLU A 308 -18.12 17.34 -7.33
N ILE A 309 -18.22 16.19 -6.65
CA ILE A 309 -17.82 14.87 -7.15
C ILE A 309 -18.94 13.87 -6.84
N THR A 310 -19.50 13.32 -7.91
CA THR A 310 -20.62 12.37 -7.91
C THR A 310 -20.25 10.99 -8.47
N SER A 311 -19.04 10.86 -9.02
CA SER A 311 -18.48 9.61 -9.56
C SER A 311 -16.95 9.57 -9.40
N GLU A 312 -16.31 8.42 -9.68
CA GLU A 312 -14.84 8.41 -9.80
C GLU A 312 -14.42 9.17 -11.07
N GLU A 313 -15.18 9.01 -12.15
CA GLU A 313 -15.00 9.60 -13.48
C GLU A 313 -14.91 11.13 -13.43
N ASP A 314 -15.70 11.80 -12.59
CA ASP A 314 -15.65 13.26 -12.42
C ASP A 314 -14.23 13.72 -12.04
N ILE A 315 -13.53 12.96 -11.18
CA ILE A 315 -12.16 13.27 -10.75
C ILE A 315 -11.19 13.18 -11.93
N PHE A 316 -11.41 12.22 -12.84
CA PHE A 316 -10.61 12.07 -14.05
C PHE A 316 -10.89 13.21 -15.03
N GLU A 317 -12.15 13.61 -15.18
CA GLU A 317 -12.58 14.71 -16.05
C GLU A 317 -12.02 16.07 -15.60
N TYR A 318 -12.14 16.42 -14.31
CA TYR A 318 -11.55 17.66 -13.78
C TYR A 318 -10.04 17.75 -14.00
N LEU A 319 -9.37 16.62 -14.07
CA LEU A 319 -7.93 16.53 -14.23
C LEU A 319 -7.49 16.37 -15.69
N ASP A 320 -8.41 16.40 -16.66
CA ASP A 320 -8.11 16.08 -18.07
C ASP A 320 -7.28 14.79 -18.20
N TYR A 321 -7.69 13.76 -17.44
CA TYR A 321 -7.00 12.48 -17.37
C TYR A 321 -7.91 11.38 -17.92
N PRO A 322 -7.48 10.55 -18.88
CA PRO A 322 -8.32 9.48 -19.40
C PRO A 322 -8.77 8.54 -18.28
N TYR A 323 -10.07 8.26 -18.22
CA TYR A 323 -10.60 7.38 -17.18
C TYR A 323 -9.91 6.01 -17.22
N LYS A 324 -9.49 5.56 -16.05
CA LYS A 324 -8.89 4.23 -15.85
C LYS A 324 -9.76 3.41 -14.92
N LYS A 325 -10.23 2.27 -15.40
CA LYS A 325 -10.90 1.28 -14.56
C LYS A 325 -9.95 0.79 -13.46
N PRO A 326 -10.45 0.33 -12.30
CA PRO A 326 -9.61 -0.17 -11.22
C PRO A 326 -8.52 -1.17 -11.65
N GLU A 327 -8.82 -2.07 -12.59
CA GLU A 327 -7.89 -3.09 -13.09
C GLU A 327 -6.70 -2.51 -13.86
N GLU A 328 -6.87 -1.33 -14.46
CA GLU A 328 -5.83 -0.60 -15.20
C GLU A 328 -4.88 0.19 -14.27
N ARG A 329 -5.19 0.25 -12.97
CA ARG A 329 -4.42 1.03 -11.96
C ARG A 329 -3.35 0.20 -11.26
N ASN A 330 -2.98 -0.96 -11.81
CA ASN A 330 -1.98 -1.89 -11.27
C ASN A 330 -0.55 -1.49 -11.66
N ILE A 331 -0.12 -0.31 -11.22
CA ILE A 331 1.21 0.23 -11.54
C ILE A 331 2.15 0.21 -10.35
#